data_AF-A0A3S4XMT9-F1
#
_entry.id   AF-A0A3S4XMT9-F1
#
_cell.length_a   1.000
_cell.length_b   1.000
_cell.length_c   1.000
_cell.angle_alpha   90.00
_cell.angle_beta   90.00
_cell.angle_gamma   90.00
#
_symmetry.space_group_name_H-M   'P 1'
#
loop_
_entity.id
_entity.type
_entity.pdbx_description
1 polymer ?
#
loop_
_entity_poly.entity_id
_entity_poly.type
_entity_poly.pdbx_seq_one_letter_code
_entity_poly.pdbx_strand_id
1 'polypeptide(L)'
;MFTLDSLLQDVFPQRSPPAWQRSLLRTLLREKEFRQFAAEYPHLKGLDLIEQVVDYFHLSCELVDGDLENIPSQGPVVLVANHPIGSLDGLVLLRTVAAVRPDVKVVANQLLSCIEPLRNLFVPVDNLGNRTNRQQIAAMQAQLDNQGVLILFPAGEVSRMSPKGIRDGHWHTGFLRLAAKARAPIVPIHISARNSGLFYLTSLIYRPLSTLLLVREMFKQQGGRIKIRIGGRIPFAHWHDGHTQARDLAERFRRHVYRLGQGKQGLFTSESAIALAEDRLELKKALAACERLGVTPDGKTIFLYRRQGEARAPILRELGRLREIAFRAVGEGSGRRRDLDSYDDDYYHLVLWDEEELEIVGAYRFIPTAPQLASKGLAGIYSNSLFHYDRDMTPRSLNRGLSWVVALFNRPIGGSAVWITCGSALAPIWPNIRSIAICSARYPFQAVCRLPLAIC
;
A
#
# COMPACT_ATOMS: atom_id res chain seq x y z
N MET A 1 -16.36 27.54 -13.30
CA MET A 1 -17.43 27.72 -12.29
C MET A 1 -18.56 26.77 -12.65
N PHE A 2 -19.08 25.98 -11.71
CA PHE A 2 -20.23 25.10 -11.96
C PHE A 2 -21.47 25.94 -12.24
N THR A 3 -21.93 25.98 -13.49
CA THR A 3 -23.20 26.59 -13.86
C THR A 3 -24.12 25.52 -14.45
N LEU A 4 -25.41 25.59 -14.11
CA LEU A 4 -26.39 24.66 -14.68
C LEU A 4 -26.38 24.69 -16.21
N ASP A 5 -26.09 25.86 -16.78
CA ASP A 5 -26.06 26.10 -18.20
C ASP A 5 -24.85 25.43 -18.87
N SER A 6 -23.66 25.42 -18.25
CA SER A 6 -22.50 24.66 -18.77
C SER A 6 -22.73 23.15 -18.71
N LEU A 7 -23.35 22.68 -17.62
CA LEU A 7 -23.72 21.26 -17.47
C LEU A 7 -24.74 20.78 -18.50
N LEU A 8 -25.76 21.58 -18.78
CA LEU A 8 -26.77 21.23 -19.78
C LEU A 8 -26.18 21.24 -21.20
N GLN A 9 -25.23 22.14 -21.48
CA GLN A 9 -24.53 22.20 -22.76
C GLN A 9 -23.61 20.99 -22.99
N ASP A 10 -22.88 20.55 -21.96
CA ASP A 10 -21.95 19.41 -22.06
C ASP A 10 -22.68 18.05 -22.09
N VAL A 11 -23.78 17.91 -21.34
CA VAL A 11 -24.47 16.61 -21.17
C VAL A 11 -25.66 16.43 -22.11
N PHE A 12 -26.36 17.52 -22.46
CA PHE A 12 -27.52 17.50 -23.34
C PHE A 12 -27.47 18.65 -24.38
N PRO A 13 -26.47 18.66 -25.28
CA PRO A 13 -26.29 19.75 -26.25
C PRO A 13 -27.50 19.98 -27.17
N GLN A 14 -28.39 19.00 -27.31
CA GLN A 14 -29.57 19.05 -28.19
C GLN A 14 -30.91 19.30 -27.46
N ARG A 15 -30.94 19.47 -26.14
CA ARG A 15 -32.20 19.73 -25.40
C ARG A 15 -32.07 20.94 -24.49
N SER A 16 -32.85 21.98 -24.79
CA SER A 16 -33.07 23.11 -23.88
C SER A 16 -34.30 22.85 -23.02
N PRO A 17 -34.14 22.48 -21.73
CA PRO A 17 -35.28 22.26 -20.86
C PRO A 17 -36.05 23.58 -20.63
N PRO A 18 -37.40 23.56 -20.55
CA PRO A 18 -38.22 24.73 -20.26
C PRO A 18 -37.86 25.39 -18.92
N ALA A 19 -38.19 26.68 -18.77
CA ALA A 19 -37.75 27.53 -17.64
C ALA A 19 -38.08 26.95 -16.25
N TRP A 20 -39.24 26.30 -16.10
CA TRP A 20 -39.64 25.65 -14.85
C TRP A 20 -38.75 24.44 -14.51
N GLN A 21 -38.34 23.65 -15.51
CA GLN A 21 -37.41 22.54 -15.32
C GLN A 21 -36.02 23.04 -14.96
N ARG A 22 -35.57 24.15 -15.56
CA ARG A 22 -34.29 24.80 -15.18
C ARG A 22 -34.31 25.24 -13.72
N SER A 23 -35.36 25.92 -13.27
CA SER A 23 -35.50 26.34 -11.87
C SER A 23 -35.50 25.16 -10.89
N LEU A 24 -36.22 24.09 -11.24
CA LEU A 24 -36.22 22.85 -10.47
C LEU A 24 -34.84 22.20 -10.41
N LEU A 25 -34.14 22.10 -11.54
CA LEU A 25 -32.79 21.54 -11.61
C LEU A 25 -31.78 22.39 -10.84
N ARG A 26 -31.87 23.73 -10.87
CA ARG A 26 -30.99 24.62 -10.08
C ARG A 26 -31.17 24.39 -8.57
N THR A 27 -32.41 24.16 -8.16
CA THR A 27 -32.75 23.88 -6.76
C THR A 27 -32.30 22.47 -6.35
N LEU A 28 -32.47 21.47 -7.22
CA LEU A 28 -32.06 20.09 -6.96
C LEU A 28 -30.53 19.92 -6.92
N LEU A 29 -29.80 20.60 -7.81
CA LEU A 29 -28.34 20.58 -7.85
C LEU A 29 -27.70 21.56 -6.86
N ARG A 30 -28.51 22.26 -6.04
CA ARG A 30 -28.03 23.19 -5.00
C ARG A 30 -27.00 24.19 -5.52
N GLU A 31 -27.22 24.75 -6.71
CA GLU A 31 -26.24 25.60 -7.40
C GLU A 31 -25.81 26.82 -6.56
N LYS A 32 -26.72 27.37 -5.74
CA LYS A 32 -26.41 28.48 -4.83
C LYS A 32 -25.35 28.12 -3.79
N GLU A 33 -25.43 26.92 -3.21
CA GLU A 33 -24.50 26.45 -2.19
C GLU A 33 -23.10 26.24 -2.79
N PHE A 34 -23.02 25.66 -3.99
CA PHE A 34 -21.75 25.55 -4.74
C PHE A 34 -21.14 26.91 -5.09
N ARG A 35 -21.96 27.88 -5.52
CA ARG A 35 -21.47 29.23 -5.82
C ARG A 35 -21.00 29.96 -4.57
N GLN A 36 -21.71 29.83 -3.46
CA GLN A 36 -21.31 30.40 -2.18
C GLN A 36 -19.97 29.81 -1.72
N PHE A 37 -19.84 28.48 -1.74
CA PHE A 37 -18.60 27.80 -1.40
C PHE A 37 -17.43 28.23 -2.30
N ALA A 38 -17.65 28.31 -3.61
CA ALA A 38 -16.61 28.78 -4.55
C ALA A 38 -16.23 30.25 -4.37
N ALA A 39 -17.16 31.09 -3.90
CA ALA A 39 -16.89 32.50 -3.60
C ALA A 39 -16.16 32.69 -2.26
N GLU A 40 -16.40 31.80 -1.29
CA GLU A 40 -15.76 31.79 0.03
C GLU A 40 -14.32 31.27 -0.05
N TYR A 41 -14.07 30.27 -0.91
CA TYR A 41 -12.76 29.64 -1.07
C TYR A 41 -12.19 29.72 -2.50
N PRO A 42 -12.00 30.93 -3.07
CA PRO A 42 -11.62 31.08 -4.48
C PRO A 42 -10.16 30.69 -4.78
N HIS A 43 -9.32 30.63 -3.75
CA HIS A 43 -7.87 30.37 -3.87
C HIS A 43 -7.51 28.88 -3.71
N LEU A 44 -8.39 28.08 -3.10
CA LEU A 44 -8.13 26.65 -2.85
C LEU A 44 -8.23 25.83 -4.15
N LYS A 45 -7.28 24.92 -4.34
CA LYS A 45 -7.20 24.06 -5.53
C LYS A 45 -6.81 22.64 -5.14
N GLY A 46 -7.20 21.67 -5.94
CA GLY A 46 -6.78 20.28 -5.77
C GLY A 46 -7.13 19.74 -4.37
N LEU A 47 -6.10 19.24 -3.66
CA LEU A 47 -6.27 18.55 -2.39
C LEU A 47 -6.75 19.49 -1.27
N ASP A 48 -6.25 20.72 -1.23
CA ASP A 48 -6.66 21.71 -0.22
C ASP A 48 -8.15 22.02 -0.31
N LEU A 49 -8.69 22.06 -1.54
CA LEU A 49 -10.12 22.22 -1.74
C LEU A 49 -10.90 20.99 -1.26
N ILE A 50 -10.36 19.78 -1.45
CA ILE A 50 -11.01 18.54 -0.97
C ILE A 50 -11.05 18.52 0.55
N GLU A 51 -9.96 18.89 1.22
CA GLU A 51 -9.94 18.98 2.69
C GLU A 51 -11.02 19.94 3.18
N GLN A 52 -11.09 21.14 2.59
CA GLN A 52 -12.11 22.12 2.94
C GLN A 52 -13.54 21.62 2.65
N VAL A 53 -13.76 20.90 1.55
CA VAL A 53 -15.07 20.30 1.24
C VAL A 53 -15.45 19.26 2.30
N VAL A 54 -14.54 18.37 2.67
CA VAL A 54 -14.80 17.33 3.68
C VAL A 54 -15.10 17.97 5.05
N ASP A 55 -14.40 19.05 5.39
CA ASP A 55 -14.61 19.79 6.63
C ASP A 55 -15.93 20.59 6.63
N TYR A 56 -16.30 21.22 5.50
CA TYR A 56 -17.60 21.88 5.31
C TYR A 56 -18.78 20.91 5.48
N PHE A 57 -18.64 19.69 4.97
CA PHE A 57 -19.64 18.64 5.16
C PHE A 57 -19.55 17.95 6.53
N HIS A 58 -18.59 18.32 7.39
CA HIS A 58 -18.33 17.70 8.69
C HIS A 58 -18.27 16.18 8.63
N LEU A 59 -17.64 15.63 7.59
CA LEU A 59 -17.60 14.19 7.38
C LEU A 59 -16.47 13.57 8.21
N SER A 60 -16.81 12.61 9.07
CA SER A 60 -15.82 11.82 9.81
C SER A 60 -15.53 10.52 9.07
N CYS A 61 -14.27 10.30 8.71
CA CYS A 61 -13.79 9.04 8.13
C CYS A 61 -13.35 8.09 9.26
N GLU A 62 -13.98 6.92 9.35
CA GLU A 62 -13.56 5.86 10.29
C GLU A 62 -12.73 4.82 9.54
N LEU A 63 -11.44 4.73 9.88
CA LEU A 63 -10.49 3.77 9.34
C LEU A 63 -10.12 2.76 10.42
N VAL A 64 -9.79 1.53 10.01
CA VAL A 64 -9.18 0.55 10.91
C VAL A 64 -7.68 0.83 11.00
N ASP A 65 -7.10 0.68 12.20
CA ASP A 65 -5.66 0.86 12.40
C ASP A 65 -4.85 -0.03 11.45
N GLY A 66 -3.89 0.58 10.76
CA GLY A 66 -3.02 -0.10 9.79
C GLY A 66 -3.60 -0.22 8.37
N ASP A 67 -4.87 0.12 8.13
CA ASP A 67 -5.46 0.03 6.79
C ASP A 67 -4.76 0.96 5.77
N LEU A 68 -4.37 2.16 6.21
CA LEU A 68 -3.61 3.11 5.39
C LEU A 68 -2.24 2.56 4.98
N GLU A 69 -1.60 1.76 5.84
CA GLU A 69 -0.30 1.17 5.56
C GLU A 69 -0.39 0.16 4.38
N ASN A 70 -1.58 -0.34 4.03
CA ASN A 70 -1.76 -1.28 2.92
C ASN A 70 -1.57 -0.62 1.54
N ILE A 71 -1.61 0.71 1.47
CA ILE A 71 -1.35 1.47 0.25
C ILE A 71 0.17 1.54 0.04
N PRO A 72 0.71 1.04 -1.08
CA PRO A 72 2.13 1.16 -1.38
C PRO A 72 2.60 2.62 -1.45
N SER A 73 3.67 2.93 -0.70
CA SER A 73 4.30 4.27 -0.70
C SER A 73 4.98 4.61 -2.02
N GLN A 74 5.30 3.62 -2.86
CA GLN A 74 5.95 3.79 -4.16
C GLN A 74 5.41 2.80 -5.19
N GLY A 75 5.63 3.11 -6.46
CA GLY A 75 5.18 2.31 -7.61
C GLY A 75 3.73 2.55 -8.00
N PRO A 76 3.29 2.03 -9.16
CA PRO A 76 1.94 2.17 -9.65
C PRO A 76 0.98 1.38 -8.77
N VAL A 77 -0.19 1.94 -8.48
CA VAL A 77 -1.20 1.26 -7.67
C VAL A 77 -2.59 1.52 -8.24
N VAL A 78 -3.37 0.45 -8.38
CA VAL A 78 -4.78 0.55 -8.74
C VAL A 78 -5.64 0.27 -7.50
N LEU A 79 -6.34 1.28 -7.03
CA LEU A 79 -7.28 1.17 -5.92
C LEU A 79 -8.68 0.89 -6.49
N VAL A 80 -9.31 -0.19 -6.06
CA VAL A 80 -10.67 -0.55 -6.50
C VAL A 80 -11.64 -0.50 -5.33
N ALA A 81 -12.71 0.27 -5.47
CA ALA A 81 -13.69 0.47 -4.41
C ALA A 81 -15.14 0.25 -4.87
N ASN A 82 -16.01 -0.11 -3.92
CA ASN A 82 -17.46 0.05 -4.11
C ASN A 82 -17.89 1.50 -3.92
N HIS A 83 -19.07 1.86 -4.42
CA HIS A 83 -19.49 3.26 -4.53
C HIS A 83 -20.89 3.52 -3.95
N PRO A 84 -21.10 3.43 -2.62
CA PRO A 84 -22.42 3.49 -2.03
C PRO A 84 -23.11 4.86 -2.10
N ILE A 85 -22.39 5.95 -1.86
CA ILE A 85 -22.94 7.31 -1.83
C ILE A 85 -22.84 7.98 -3.20
N GLY A 86 -21.70 7.84 -3.89
CA GLY A 86 -21.40 8.59 -5.10
C GLY A 86 -20.27 9.59 -4.89
N SER A 87 -20.47 10.86 -5.24
CA SER A 87 -19.42 11.89 -5.26
C SER A 87 -18.60 12.00 -3.96
N LEU A 88 -19.25 11.88 -2.79
CA LEU A 88 -18.56 11.93 -1.49
C LEU A 88 -17.57 10.79 -1.29
N ASP A 89 -17.89 9.58 -1.76
CA ASP A 89 -16.99 8.43 -1.62
C ASP A 89 -15.65 8.71 -2.32
N GLY A 90 -15.72 9.31 -3.52
CA GLY A 90 -14.54 9.69 -4.30
C GLY A 90 -13.71 10.75 -3.59
N LEU A 91 -14.34 11.77 -3.02
CA LEU A 91 -13.66 12.86 -2.30
C LEU A 91 -13.02 12.37 -1.00
N VAL A 92 -13.73 11.56 -0.22
CA VAL A 92 -13.21 11.02 1.05
C VAL A 92 -12.06 10.04 0.77
N LEU A 93 -12.18 9.20 -0.27
CA LEU A 93 -11.06 8.35 -0.69
C LEU A 93 -9.86 9.16 -1.18
N LEU A 94 -10.08 10.24 -1.95
CA LEU A 94 -8.99 11.13 -2.36
C LEU A 94 -8.25 11.69 -1.15
N ARG A 95 -8.96 12.29 -0.19
CA ARG A 95 -8.35 12.82 1.05
C ARG A 95 -7.58 11.72 1.80
N THR A 96 -8.20 10.56 1.95
CA THR A 96 -7.64 9.43 2.71
C THR A 96 -6.35 8.90 2.07
N VAL A 97 -6.35 8.74 0.75
CA VAL A 97 -5.18 8.22 0.01
C VAL A 97 -4.11 9.30 -0.14
N ALA A 98 -4.50 10.56 -0.32
CA ALA A 98 -3.58 11.70 -0.42
C ALA A 98 -2.68 11.87 0.81
N ALA A 99 -3.16 11.47 1.99
CA ALA A 99 -2.36 11.43 3.21
C ALA A 99 -1.12 10.51 3.12
N VAL A 100 -1.17 9.49 2.24
CA VAL A 100 -0.04 8.56 2.00
C VAL A 100 0.65 8.86 0.66
N ARG A 101 -0.14 9.19 -0.37
CA ARG A 101 0.28 9.36 -1.76
C ARG A 101 -0.41 10.58 -2.39
N PRO A 102 0.23 11.76 -2.44
CA PRO A 102 -0.39 12.99 -2.95
C PRO A 102 -0.62 12.96 -4.48
N ASP A 103 0.02 12.04 -5.18
CA ASP A 103 -0.10 11.81 -6.63
C ASP A 103 -1.35 11.00 -7.03
N VAL A 104 -2.35 10.90 -6.14
CA VAL A 104 -3.58 10.16 -6.38
C VAL A 104 -4.50 10.86 -7.39
N LYS A 105 -5.09 10.07 -8.29
CA LYS A 105 -6.19 10.51 -9.17
C LYS A 105 -7.38 9.58 -9.08
N VAL A 106 -8.59 10.13 -9.10
CA VAL A 106 -9.85 9.38 -9.18
C VAL A 106 -10.39 9.42 -10.60
N VAL A 107 -10.88 8.28 -11.06
CA VAL A 107 -11.72 8.23 -12.25
C VAL A 107 -13.15 8.61 -11.88
N ALA A 108 -13.63 9.71 -12.46
CA ALA A 108 -14.96 10.24 -12.20
C ALA A 108 -15.69 10.59 -13.50
N ASN A 109 -17.02 10.65 -13.41
CA ASN A 109 -17.87 11.09 -14.50
C ASN A 109 -17.65 12.59 -14.80
N GLN A 110 -17.85 13.00 -16.05
CA GLN A 110 -17.60 14.36 -16.55
C GLN A 110 -18.26 15.47 -15.71
N LEU A 111 -19.42 15.19 -15.09
CA LEU A 111 -20.15 16.13 -14.22
C LEU A 111 -19.27 16.74 -13.10
N LEU A 112 -18.35 15.95 -12.53
CA LEU A 112 -17.44 16.40 -11.48
C LEU A 112 -16.18 17.07 -12.05
N SER A 113 -15.81 16.75 -13.29
CA SER A 113 -14.70 17.38 -14.01
C SER A 113 -14.98 18.83 -14.43
N CYS A 114 -16.25 19.24 -14.45
CA CYS A 114 -16.66 20.65 -14.67
C CYS A 114 -16.25 21.58 -13.52
N ILE A 115 -15.81 21.03 -12.37
CA ILE A 115 -15.28 21.81 -11.25
C ILE A 115 -13.80 22.06 -11.52
N GLU A 116 -13.50 23.17 -12.21
CA GLU A 116 -12.13 23.56 -12.64
C GLU A 116 -11.06 23.40 -11.54
N PRO A 117 -11.31 23.79 -10.26
CA PRO A 117 -10.32 23.63 -9.20
C PRO A 117 -9.92 22.18 -8.88
N LEU A 118 -10.74 21.19 -9.22
CA LEU A 118 -10.50 19.77 -8.93
C LEU A 118 -10.05 18.97 -10.16
N ARG A 119 -9.97 19.61 -11.33
CA ARG A 119 -9.71 18.95 -12.61
C ARG A 119 -8.42 18.13 -12.61
N ASN A 120 -7.39 18.57 -11.89
CA ASN A 120 -6.09 17.88 -11.83
C ASN A 120 -6.12 16.55 -11.08
N LEU A 121 -7.14 16.32 -10.24
CA LEU A 121 -7.32 15.10 -9.44
C LEU A 121 -8.27 14.10 -10.10
N PHE A 122 -8.95 14.50 -11.18
CA PHE A 122 -9.92 13.67 -11.87
C PHE A 122 -9.42 13.27 -13.25
N VAL A 123 -9.53 11.98 -13.57
CA VAL A 123 -9.45 11.52 -14.95
C VAL A 123 -10.89 11.38 -15.46
N PRO A 124 -11.36 12.27 -16.35
CA PRO A 124 -12.75 12.26 -16.81
C PRO A 124 -13.02 10.98 -17.58
N VAL A 125 -14.12 10.28 -17.25
CA VAL A 125 -14.64 9.16 -18.03
C VAL A 125 -16.08 9.45 -18.44
N ASP A 126 -16.41 9.09 -19.68
CA ASP A 126 -17.78 9.17 -20.18
C ASP A 126 -18.54 7.90 -19.78
N ASN A 127 -19.51 8.03 -18.88
CA ASN A 127 -20.39 6.93 -18.47
C ASN A 127 -21.76 7.00 -19.18
N LEU A 128 -22.03 8.04 -19.98
CA LEU A 128 -23.32 8.26 -20.63
C LEU A 128 -23.33 7.77 -22.09
N GLY A 129 -22.19 7.83 -22.77
CA GLY A 129 -21.94 7.04 -23.97
C GLY A 129 -21.23 5.74 -23.58
N ASN A 130 -21.73 4.57 -24.01
CA ASN A 130 -21.13 3.24 -23.77
C ASN A 130 -19.71 3.03 -24.37
N ARG A 131 -18.93 4.09 -24.59
CA ARG A 131 -17.58 4.09 -25.14
C ARG A 131 -16.70 5.04 -24.33
N THR A 132 -15.90 4.47 -23.44
CA THR A 132 -14.74 5.15 -22.87
C THR A 132 -13.83 5.62 -24.01
N ASN A 133 -13.57 6.93 -24.08
CA ASN A 133 -12.78 7.51 -25.17
C ASN A 133 -11.31 7.04 -25.06
N ARG A 134 -10.64 6.74 -26.18
CA ARG A 134 -9.23 6.28 -26.20
C ARG A 134 -8.30 7.24 -25.44
N GLN A 135 -8.60 8.54 -25.49
CA GLN A 135 -7.85 9.57 -24.78
C GLN A 135 -7.94 9.41 -23.24
N GLN A 136 -9.07 8.94 -22.71
CA GLN A 136 -9.27 8.75 -21.28
C GLN A 136 -8.47 7.53 -20.77
N ILE A 137 -8.47 6.45 -21.55
CA ILE A 137 -7.67 5.26 -21.27
C ILE A 137 -6.16 5.60 -21.33
N ALA A 138 -5.75 6.43 -22.29
CA ALA A 138 -4.37 6.89 -22.38
C ALA A 138 -3.95 7.73 -21.16
N ALA A 139 -4.82 8.61 -20.66
CA ALA A 139 -4.55 9.40 -19.45
C ALA A 139 -4.46 8.52 -18.19
N MET A 140 -5.36 7.55 -18.04
CA MET A 140 -5.29 6.56 -16.94
C MET A 140 -3.99 5.75 -17.00
N GLN A 141 -3.60 5.32 -18.20
CA GLN A 141 -2.37 4.56 -18.38
C GLN A 141 -1.14 5.42 -18.10
N ALA A 142 -1.09 6.66 -18.58
CA ALA A 142 0.02 7.58 -18.31
C ALA A 142 0.21 7.83 -16.82
N GLN A 143 -0.88 7.90 -16.05
CA GLN A 143 -0.79 8.01 -14.58
C GLN A 143 -0.09 6.80 -13.96
N LEU A 144 -0.45 5.59 -14.38
CA LEU A 144 0.16 4.36 -13.90
C LEU A 144 1.61 4.21 -14.39
N ASP A 145 1.89 4.57 -15.63
CA ASP A 145 3.25 4.52 -16.19
C ASP A 145 4.19 5.48 -15.43
N ASN A 146 3.68 6.64 -15.00
CA ASN A 146 4.35 7.59 -14.09
C ASN A 146 4.43 7.11 -12.63
N GLN A 147 4.25 5.82 -12.37
CA GLN A 147 4.26 5.20 -11.03
C GLN A 147 3.17 5.75 -10.10
N GLY A 148 2.10 6.33 -10.65
CA GLY A 148 1.07 7.02 -9.89
C GLY A 148 -0.01 6.13 -9.28
N VAL A 149 -0.85 6.71 -8.41
CA VAL A 149 -2.03 6.03 -7.84
C VAL A 149 -3.30 6.37 -8.62
N LEU A 150 -4.09 5.35 -8.96
CA LEU A 150 -5.37 5.50 -9.64
C LEU A 150 -6.50 4.82 -8.85
N ILE A 151 -7.51 5.60 -8.46
CA ILE A 151 -8.75 5.11 -7.84
C ILE A 151 -9.80 4.87 -8.92
N LEU A 152 -10.37 3.66 -8.92
CA LEU A 152 -11.40 3.21 -9.84
C LEU A 152 -12.62 2.69 -9.07
N PHE A 153 -13.80 3.03 -9.57
CA PHE A 153 -15.08 2.44 -9.16
C PHE A 153 -15.59 1.54 -10.29
N PRO A 154 -15.29 0.23 -10.28
CA PRO A 154 -15.51 -0.63 -11.45
C PRO A 154 -16.98 -0.79 -11.86
N ALA A 155 -17.93 -0.48 -10.97
CA ALA A 155 -19.35 -0.53 -11.26
C ALA A 155 -19.84 0.60 -12.18
N GLY A 156 -19.12 1.74 -12.24
CA GLY A 156 -19.51 2.93 -13.01
C GLY A 156 -20.79 3.65 -12.52
N GLU A 157 -21.50 3.07 -11.56
CA GLU A 157 -22.72 3.57 -10.94
C GLU A 157 -22.65 3.37 -9.42
N VAL A 158 -23.51 4.08 -8.68
CA VAL A 158 -23.62 3.94 -7.23
C VAL A 158 -24.27 2.62 -6.79
N SER A 159 -23.92 2.11 -5.60
CA SER A 159 -24.48 0.87 -5.05
C SER A 159 -26.00 0.96 -4.90
N ARG A 160 -26.70 -0.11 -5.26
CA ARG A 160 -28.17 -0.17 -5.21
C ARG A 160 -28.65 -1.20 -4.19
N MET A 161 -29.91 -1.04 -3.76
CA MET A 161 -30.54 -2.02 -2.87
C MET A 161 -30.79 -3.32 -3.64
N SER A 162 -30.30 -4.43 -3.10
CA SER A 162 -30.54 -5.78 -3.62
C SER A 162 -31.10 -6.68 -2.51
N PRO A 163 -31.69 -7.85 -2.83
CA PRO A 163 -32.16 -8.81 -1.83
C PRO A 163 -31.07 -9.29 -0.85
N LYS A 164 -29.78 -9.11 -1.19
CA LYS A 164 -28.61 -9.46 -0.37
C LYS A 164 -27.96 -8.24 0.30
N GLY A 165 -28.68 -7.12 0.40
CA GLY A 165 -28.24 -5.84 0.94
C GLY A 165 -27.82 -4.82 -0.13
N ILE A 166 -27.25 -3.69 0.30
CA ILE A 166 -26.75 -2.63 -0.59
C ILE A 166 -25.45 -3.13 -1.24
N ARG A 167 -25.47 -3.30 -2.56
CA ARG A 167 -24.32 -3.79 -3.34
C ARG A 167 -24.25 -3.13 -4.70
N ASP A 168 -23.05 -3.11 -5.25
CA ASP A 168 -22.78 -2.69 -6.61
C ASP A 168 -23.40 -3.68 -7.60
N GLY A 169 -23.70 -3.14 -8.79
CA GLY A 169 -24.07 -3.93 -9.95
C GLY A 169 -22.90 -4.73 -10.51
N HIS A 170 -22.90 -4.88 -11.84
CA HIS A 170 -21.81 -5.57 -12.53
C HIS A 170 -20.53 -4.72 -12.53
N TRP A 171 -19.39 -5.33 -12.21
CA TRP A 171 -18.09 -4.67 -12.29
C TRP A 171 -17.49 -4.84 -13.69
N HIS A 172 -17.11 -3.72 -14.31
CA HIS A 172 -16.47 -3.70 -15.62
C HIS A 172 -15.02 -4.18 -15.55
N THR A 173 -14.51 -4.79 -16.63
CA THR A 173 -13.16 -5.37 -16.68
C THR A 173 -12.06 -4.37 -17.01
N GLY A 174 -12.37 -3.09 -17.22
CA GLY A 174 -11.41 -2.07 -17.67
C GLY A 174 -10.23 -1.90 -16.71
N PHE A 175 -10.50 -1.92 -15.40
CA PHE A 175 -9.46 -1.79 -14.38
C PHE A 175 -8.42 -2.92 -14.43
N LEU A 176 -8.84 -4.14 -14.76
CA LEU A 176 -7.94 -5.30 -14.87
C LEU A 176 -6.96 -5.12 -16.04
N ARG A 177 -7.43 -4.55 -17.16
CA ARG A 177 -6.57 -4.31 -18.33
C ARG A 177 -5.53 -3.22 -18.05
N LEU A 178 -5.95 -2.14 -17.38
CA LEU A 178 -5.05 -1.06 -16.95
C LEU A 178 -4.00 -1.57 -15.97
N ALA A 179 -4.44 -2.29 -14.92
CA ALA A 179 -3.56 -2.88 -13.94
C ALA A 179 -2.59 -3.90 -14.57
N ALA A 180 -3.06 -4.71 -15.53
CA ALA A 180 -2.22 -5.71 -16.19
C ALA A 180 -1.13 -5.06 -17.05
N LYS A 181 -1.47 -4.02 -17.81
CA LYS A 181 -0.52 -3.30 -18.65
C LYS A 181 0.58 -2.61 -17.83
N ALA A 182 0.22 -2.01 -16.70
CA ALA A 182 1.17 -1.40 -15.78
C ALA A 182 1.87 -2.39 -14.83
N ARG A 183 1.52 -3.70 -14.89
CA ARG A 183 1.90 -4.72 -13.88
C ARG A 183 1.67 -4.25 -12.45
N ALA A 184 0.61 -3.47 -12.25
CA ALA A 184 0.33 -2.81 -10.98
C ALA A 184 -0.35 -3.76 -9.98
N PRO A 185 -0.01 -3.70 -8.68
CA PRO A 185 -0.81 -4.28 -7.63
C PRO A 185 -2.20 -3.63 -7.56
N ILE A 186 -3.18 -4.43 -7.13
CA ILE A 186 -4.54 -3.97 -6.88
C ILE A 186 -4.80 -3.95 -5.38
N VAL A 187 -5.30 -2.84 -4.86
CA VAL A 187 -5.69 -2.72 -3.44
C VAL A 187 -7.22 -2.62 -3.38
N PRO A 188 -7.91 -3.61 -2.79
CA PRO A 188 -9.36 -3.59 -2.62
C PRO A 188 -9.77 -2.68 -1.46
N ILE A 189 -10.76 -1.81 -1.67
CA ILE A 189 -11.30 -0.91 -0.66
C ILE A 189 -12.80 -1.13 -0.53
N HIS A 190 -13.30 -1.25 0.70
CA HIS A 190 -14.72 -1.35 1.00
C HIS A 190 -15.20 -0.12 1.77
N ILE A 191 -16.14 0.63 1.20
CA ILE A 191 -16.81 1.75 1.83
C ILE A 191 -18.15 1.27 2.37
N SER A 192 -18.36 1.45 3.67
CA SER A 192 -19.60 1.14 4.36
C SER A 192 -20.37 2.43 4.60
N ALA A 193 -21.25 2.78 3.67
CA ALA A 193 -22.17 3.90 3.80
C ALA A 193 -23.53 3.56 3.18
N ARG A 194 -24.54 4.38 3.48
CA ARG A 194 -25.92 4.19 3.00
C ARG A 194 -26.54 5.53 2.62
N ASN A 195 -27.22 5.57 1.48
CA ASN A 195 -28.05 6.70 1.07
C ASN A 195 -29.45 6.61 1.70
N SER A 196 -30.22 7.68 1.63
CA SER A 196 -31.58 7.73 2.13
C SER A 196 -32.54 6.81 1.36
N GLY A 197 -33.61 6.35 2.04
CA GLY A 197 -34.62 5.47 1.42
C GLY A 197 -35.28 6.07 0.16
N LEU A 198 -35.37 7.40 0.08
CA LEU A 198 -35.92 8.12 -1.07
C LEU A 198 -35.04 7.98 -2.31
N PHE A 199 -33.71 7.97 -2.15
CA PHE A 199 -32.78 7.68 -3.25
C PHE A 199 -33.00 6.26 -3.78
N TYR A 200 -33.11 5.27 -2.90
CA TYR A 200 -33.31 3.88 -3.33
C TYR A 200 -34.65 3.67 -4.04
N LEU A 201 -35.73 4.30 -3.55
CA LEU A 201 -37.05 4.24 -4.17
C LEU A 201 -37.07 4.93 -5.54
N THR A 202 -36.42 6.08 -5.67
CA THR A 202 -36.33 6.81 -6.96
C THR A 202 -35.42 6.09 -7.96
N SER A 203 -34.37 5.41 -7.52
CA SER A 203 -33.51 4.59 -8.39
C SER A 203 -34.23 3.37 -8.96
N LEU A 204 -35.20 2.81 -8.22
CA LEU A 204 -36.09 1.75 -8.71
C LEU A 204 -37.04 2.25 -9.79
N ILE A 205 -37.52 3.49 -9.69
CA ILE A 205 -38.51 4.08 -10.60
C ILE A 205 -37.84 4.62 -11.87
N TYR A 206 -36.80 5.46 -11.74
CA TYR A 206 -36.14 6.11 -12.88
C TYR A 206 -34.70 6.53 -12.61
N ARG A 207 -33.75 5.90 -13.33
CA ARG A 207 -32.31 6.00 -13.08
C ARG A 207 -31.73 7.41 -13.26
N PRO A 208 -32.01 8.17 -14.34
CA PRO A 208 -31.44 9.52 -14.50
C PRO A 208 -31.87 10.51 -13.41
N LEU A 209 -33.10 10.40 -12.90
CA LEU A 209 -33.56 11.22 -11.77
C LEU A 209 -32.81 10.87 -10.48
N SER A 210 -32.51 9.58 -10.25
CA SER A 210 -31.72 9.19 -9.08
C SER A 210 -30.32 9.80 -9.10
N THR A 211 -29.68 9.91 -10.27
CA THR A 211 -28.37 10.57 -10.43
C THR A 211 -28.44 12.06 -10.09
N LEU A 212 -29.51 12.75 -10.48
CA LEU A 212 -29.73 14.16 -10.11
C LEU A 212 -29.98 14.34 -8.60
N LEU A 213 -30.64 13.36 -7.97
CA LEU A 213 -30.88 13.35 -6.53
C LEU A 213 -29.63 13.07 -5.70
N LEU A 214 -28.53 12.58 -6.29
CA LEU A 214 -27.27 12.34 -5.59
C LEU A 214 -26.69 13.62 -4.98
N VAL A 215 -26.83 14.76 -5.66
CA VAL A 215 -26.35 16.04 -5.12
C VAL A 215 -27.13 16.38 -3.84
N ARG A 216 -28.45 16.22 -3.87
CA ARG A 216 -29.29 16.45 -2.69
C ARG A 216 -28.99 15.45 -1.56
N GLU A 217 -28.66 14.22 -1.91
CA GLU A 217 -28.27 13.19 -0.95
C GLU A 217 -26.92 13.52 -0.29
N MET A 218 -25.94 13.99 -1.06
CA MET A 218 -24.65 14.46 -0.55
C MET A 218 -24.82 15.52 0.55
N PHE A 219 -25.66 16.53 0.33
CA PHE A 219 -25.93 17.55 1.36
C PHE A 219 -26.68 17.00 2.58
N LYS A 220 -27.47 15.92 2.43
CA LYS A 220 -28.11 15.25 3.57
C LYS A 220 -27.16 14.41 4.42
N GLN A 221 -26.03 13.99 3.86
CA GLN A 221 -25.00 13.22 4.54
C GLN A 221 -24.05 14.10 5.38
N GLN A 222 -24.34 15.40 5.51
CA GLN A 222 -23.57 16.32 6.36
C GLN A 222 -23.57 15.83 7.81
N GLY A 223 -22.38 15.76 8.42
CA GLY A 223 -22.18 15.18 9.75
C GLY A 223 -22.19 13.64 9.79
N GLY A 224 -22.23 12.99 8.63
CA GLY A 224 -22.23 11.52 8.51
C GLY A 224 -20.88 10.89 8.81
N ARG A 225 -20.90 9.64 9.26
CA ARG A 225 -19.71 8.81 9.45
C ARG A 225 -19.55 7.83 8.30
N ILE A 226 -18.42 7.88 7.60
CA ILE A 226 -18.11 6.98 6.50
C ILE A 226 -17.03 6.03 6.96
N LYS A 227 -17.37 4.74 7.08
CA LYS A 227 -16.41 3.71 7.46
C LYS A 227 -15.74 3.13 6.23
N ILE A 228 -14.42 3.23 6.18
CA ILE A 228 -13.62 2.75 5.07
C ILE A 228 -12.73 1.61 5.56
N ARG A 229 -12.67 0.54 4.77
CA ARG A 229 -11.76 -0.58 5.02
C ARG A 229 -10.87 -0.81 3.82
N ILE A 230 -9.56 -0.76 4.02
CA ILE A 230 -8.55 -0.94 2.97
C ILE A 230 -7.92 -2.32 3.16
N GLY A 231 -8.10 -3.20 2.18
CA GLY A 231 -7.54 -4.55 2.22
C GLY A 231 -6.06 -4.58 1.90
N GLY A 232 -5.41 -5.71 2.21
CA GLY A 232 -4.02 -5.93 1.83
C GLY A 232 -3.81 -5.86 0.31
N ARG A 233 -2.64 -5.39 -0.10
CA ARG A 233 -2.29 -5.26 -1.52
C ARG A 233 -2.25 -6.64 -2.17
N ILE A 234 -2.80 -6.76 -3.39
CA ILE A 234 -2.78 -7.99 -4.17
C ILE A 234 -1.75 -7.81 -5.30
N PRO A 235 -0.57 -8.47 -5.22
CA PRO A 235 0.47 -8.36 -6.23
C PRO A 235 0.03 -8.85 -7.61
N PHE A 236 0.63 -8.30 -8.67
CA PHE A 236 0.35 -8.70 -10.04
C PHE A 236 0.41 -10.22 -10.26
N ALA A 237 1.43 -10.88 -9.71
CA ALA A 237 1.62 -12.32 -9.81
C ALA A 237 0.49 -13.16 -9.20
N HIS A 238 -0.27 -12.61 -8.24
CA HIS A 238 -1.31 -13.36 -7.51
C HIS A 238 -2.71 -13.20 -8.11
N TRP A 239 -2.93 -12.18 -8.94
CA TRP A 239 -4.23 -11.96 -9.58
C TRP A 239 -4.21 -12.16 -11.09
N HIS A 240 -3.05 -12.04 -11.74
CA HIS A 240 -2.90 -12.24 -13.18
C HIS A 240 -2.26 -13.58 -13.49
N ASP A 241 -3.10 -14.59 -13.75
CA ASP A 241 -2.70 -15.96 -14.08
C ASP A 241 -2.63 -16.24 -15.59
N GLY A 242 -3.02 -15.29 -16.43
CA GLY A 242 -3.03 -15.41 -17.90
C GLY A 242 -4.13 -16.30 -18.47
N HIS A 243 -4.81 -17.10 -17.64
CA HIS A 243 -5.79 -18.10 -18.08
C HIS A 243 -7.22 -17.79 -17.66
N THR A 244 -7.43 -17.07 -16.54
CA THR A 244 -8.77 -16.76 -16.07
C THR A 244 -9.40 -15.63 -16.89
N GLN A 245 -10.67 -15.80 -17.28
CA GLN A 245 -11.41 -14.76 -17.99
C GLN A 245 -11.54 -13.49 -17.14
N ALA A 246 -11.36 -12.33 -17.77
CA ALA A 246 -11.39 -11.04 -17.09
C ALA A 246 -12.72 -10.75 -16.37
N ARG A 247 -13.84 -11.30 -16.88
CA ARG A 247 -15.16 -11.14 -16.27
C ARG A 247 -15.25 -11.87 -14.92
N ASP A 248 -14.71 -13.08 -14.84
CA ASP A 248 -14.70 -13.89 -13.62
C ASP A 248 -13.75 -13.30 -12.59
N LEU A 249 -12.59 -12.80 -13.03
CA LEU A 249 -11.68 -12.05 -12.16
C LEU A 249 -12.37 -10.81 -11.57
N ALA A 250 -13.06 -10.01 -12.38
CA ALA A 250 -13.76 -8.82 -11.90
C ALA A 250 -14.84 -9.17 -10.86
N GLU A 251 -15.60 -10.24 -11.08
CA GLU A 251 -16.58 -10.73 -10.10
C GLU A 251 -15.92 -11.26 -8.81
N ARG A 252 -14.77 -11.93 -8.93
CA ARG A 252 -13.98 -12.38 -7.77
C ARG A 252 -13.45 -11.21 -6.95
N PHE A 253 -12.97 -10.14 -7.60
CA PHE A 253 -12.59 -8.88 -6.93
C PHE A 253 -13.77 -8.22 -6.23
N ARG A 254 -14.93 -8.13 -6.89
CA ARG A 254 -16.16 -7.64 -6.27
C ARG A 254 -16.50 -8.40 -5.00
N ARG A 255 -16.49 -9.74 -5.07
CA ARG A 255 -16.74 -10.61 -3.91
C ARG A 255 -15.67 -10.43 -2.81
N HIS A 256 -14.42 -10.23 -3.19
CA HIS A 256 -13.33 -9.95 -2.26
C HIS A 256 -13.57 -8.65 -1.48
N VAL A 257 -13.95 -7.56 -2.16
CA VAL A 257 -14.28 -6.27 -1.51
C VAL A 257 -15.44 -6.40 -0.53
N TYR A 258 -16.51 -7.11 -0.88
CA TYR A 258 -17.61 -7.32 0.07
C TYR A 258 -17.24 -8.23 1.25
N ARG A 259 -16.36 -9.22 1.05
CA ARG A 259 -15.85 -10.05 2.15
C ARG A 259 -14.97 -9.25 3.10
N LEU A 260 -14.16 -8.33 2.57
CA LEU A 260 -13.37 -7.39 3.35
C LEU A 260 -14.28 -6.57 4.28
N GLY A 261 -15.35 -5.98 3.75
CA GLY A 261 -16.36 -5.27 4.56
C GLY A 261 -17.00 -6.11 5.66
N GLN A 262 -17.14 -7.42 5.45
CA GLN A 262 -17.67 -8.38 6.43
C GLN A 262 -16.62 -8.94 7.41
N GLY A 263 -15.34 -8.59 7.26
CA GLY A 263 -14.25 -9.17 8.06
C GLY A 263 -13.99 -10.65 7.79
N LYS A 264 -14.38 -11.16 6.62
CA LYS A 264 -14.12 -12.55 6.19
C LYS A 264 -12.79 -12.65 5.46
N GLN A 265 -12.23 -13.85 5.43
CA GLN A 265 -11.02 -14.12 4.64
C GLN A 265 -11.23 -13.78 3.15
N GLY A 266 -10.24 -13.08 2.60
CA GLY A 266 -10.19 -12.67 1.20
C GLY A 266 -10.15 -13.85 0.23
N LEU A 267 -10.51 -13.58 -1.02
CA LEU A 267 -10.41 -14.54 -2.13
C LEU A 267 -9.07 -14.53 -2.86
N PHE A 268 -8.14 -13.65 -2.47
CA PHE A 268 -6.84 -13.49 -3.10
C PHE A 268 -5.76 -13.50 -2.04
N THR A 269 -4.57 -13.96 -2.40
CA THR A 269 -3.38 -13.87 -1.56
C THR A 269 -2.90 -12.44 -1.55
N SER A 270 -3.25 -11.72 -0.48
CA SER A 270 -2.82 -10.34 -0.24
C SER A 270 -1.58 -10.32 0.63
N GLU A 271 -0.71 -9.36 0.38
CA GLU A 271 0.40 -9.02 1.29
C GLU A 271 -0.07 -7.91 2.24
N SER A 272 0.34 -8.02 3.51
CA SER A 272 0.09 -6.95 4.47
C SER A 272 0.93 -5.73 4.14
N ALA A 273 0.43 -4.56 4.47
CA ALA A 273 1.23 -3.36 4.65
C ALA A 273 2.61 -3.62 5.25
N ILE A 274 3.66 -3.02 4.71
CA ILE A 274 4.94 -2.96 5.42
C ILE A 274 4.77 -1.93 6.54
N ALA A 275 5.33 -2.20 7.72
CA ALA A 275 5.32 -1.24 8.82
C ALA A 275 5.87 0.14 8.40
N LEU A 276 5.38 1.18 9.06
CA LEU A 276 6.02 2.49 9.05
C LEU A 276 7.44 2.41 9.63
N ALA A 277 8.32 3.31 9.19
CA ALA A 277 9.66 3.45 9.74
C ALA A 277 9.58 3.76 11.24
N GLU A 278 10.47 3.15 12.02
CA GLU A 278 10.63 3.53 13.43
C GLU A 278 11.23 4.94 13.52
N ASP A 279 11.02 5.60 14.66
CA ASP A 279 11.51 6.96 14.89
C ASP A 279 13.05 7.00 14.81
N ARG A 280 13.58 7.91 14.00
CA ARG A 280 15.03 8.02 13.74
C ARG A 280 15.82 8.35 15.00
N LEU A 281 15.25 9.16 15.90
CA LEU A 281 15.89 9.52 17.16
C LEU A 281 15.85 8.35 18.16
N GLU A 282 14.74 7.60 18.21
CA GLU A 282 14.63 6.35 19.00
C GLU A 282 15.68 5.33 18.52
N LEU A 283 15.81 5.13 17.21
CA LEU A 283 16.81 4.24 16.62
C LEU A 283 18.23 4.67 16.96
N LYS A 284 18.57 5.96 16.79
CA LYS A 284 19.90 6.49 17.13
C LYS A 284 20.24 6.26 18.61
N LYS A 285 19.30 6.53 19.51
CA LYS A 285 19.49 6.32 20.96
C LYS A 285 19.70 4.84 21.28
N ALA A 286 18.91 3.96 20.67
CA ALA A 286 19.07 2.51 20.85
C ALA A 286 20.43 2.02 20.35
N LEU A 287 20.87 2.49 19.17
CA LEU A 287 22.17 2.12 18.60
C LEU A 287 23.35 2.69 19.40
N ALA A 288 23.22 3.89 19.97
CA ALA A 288 24.24 4.48 20.82
C ALA A 288 24.47 3.67 22.12
N ALA A 289 23.49 2.89 22.57
CA ALA A 289 23.63 1.98 23.71
C ALA A 289 24.26 0.63 23.32
N CYS A 290 24.38 0.33 22.03
CA CYS A 290 25.00 -0.89 21.53
C CYS A 290 26.52 -0.81 21.57
N GLU A 291 27.17 -1.97 21.52
CA GLU A 291 28.62 -2.05 21.35
C GLU A 291 29.00 -1.53 19.96
N ARG A 292 29.85 -0.49 19.91
CA ARG A 292 30.40 0.06 18.67
C ARG A 292 31.65 -0.71 18.26
N LEU A 293 31.58 -1.36 17.11
CA LEU A 293 32.64 -2.24 16.62
C LEU A 293 33.68 -1.52 15.76
N GLY A 294 33.27 -0.47 15.06
CA GLY A 294 34.15 0.28 14.18
C GLY A 294 33.41 1.22 13.25
N VAL A 295 34.16 1.81 12.33
CA VAL A 295 33.66 2.69 11.26
C VAL A 295 34.18 2.15 9.93
N THR A 296 33.34 2.16 8.92
CA THR A 296 33.68 1.73 7.56
C THR A 296 34.47 2.82 6.82
N PRO A 297 35.19 2.49 5.72
CA PRO A 297 35.93 3.49 4.95
C PRO A 297 35.07 4.64 4.41
N ASP A 298 33.78 4.38 4.20
CA ASP A 298 32.74 5.33 3.77
C ASP A 298 32.03 6.03 4.95
N GLY A 299 32.62 6.01 6.16
CA GLY A 299 32.17 6.81 7.30
C GLY A 299 30.98 6.25 8.08
N LYS A 300 30.50 5.05 7.75
CA LYS A 300 29.34 4.43 8.41
C LYS A 300 29.75 3.68 9.67
N THR A 301 28.94 3.74 10.72
CA THR A 301 29.27 3.11 12.01
C THR A 301 28.69 1.70 12.09
N ILE A 302 29.49 0.75 12.58
CA ILE A 302 29.07 -0.64 12.80
C ILE A 302 28.75 -0.84 14.28
N PHE A 303 27.52 -1.28 14.56
CA PHE A 303 27.05 -1.64 15.89
C PHE A 303 26.74 -3.13 16.00
N LEU A 304 26.93 -3.69 17.18
CA LEU A 304 26.49 -5.04 17.52
C LEU A 304 25.27 -4.97 18.44
N TYR A 305 24.15 -5.50 17.95
CA TYR A 305 22.88 -5.53 18.68
C TYR A 305 22.45 -6.95 19.02
N ARG A 306 21.84 -7.11 20.19
CA ARG A 306 21.08 -8.31 20.61
C ARG A 306 19.86 -7.85 21.40
N ARG A 307 18.76 -8.59 21.31
CA ARG A 307 17.53 -8.22 22.03
C ARG A 307 17.67 -8.23 23.54
N GLN A 308 18.39 -9.20 24.11
CA GLN A 308 18.58 -9.37 25.55
C GLN A 308 17.29 -9.27 26.41
N GLY A 309 16.14 -9.73 25.87
CA GLY A 309 14.86 -9.68 26.58
C GLY A 309 14.18 -8.31 26.59
N GLU A 310 14.66 -7.32 25.81
CA GLU A 310 14.01 -6.03 25.64
C GLU A 310 12.53 -6.18 25.28
N ALA A 311 11.67 -5.54 26.09
CA ALA A 311 10.23 -5.52 25.85
C ALA A 311 9.89 -4.76 24.55
N ARG A 312 10.61 -3.66 24.28
CA ARG A 312 10.50 -2.88 23.04
C ARG A 312 11.88 -2.77 22.40
N ALA A 313 12.02 -3.42 21.24
CA ALA A 313 13.26 -3.50 20.46
C ALA A 313 13.13 -2.69 19.16
N PRO A 314 13.33 -1.35 19.17
CA PRO A 314 13.17 -0.50 17.99
C PRO A 314 14.11 -0.94 16.85
N ILE A 315 15.33 -1.38 17.16
CA ILE A 315 16.29 -1.89 16.17
C ILE A 315 15.72 -3.11 15.44
N LEU A 316 15.27 -4.15 16.15
CA LEU A 316 14.66 -5.33 15.48
C LEU A 316 13.43 -4.97 14.66
N ARG A 317 12.59 -4.08 15.18
CA ARG A 317 11.38 -3.66 14.47
C ARG A 317 11.71 -2.99 13.15
N GLU A 318 12.76 -2.16 13.12
CA GLU A 318 13.24 -1.53 11.90
C GLU A 318 13.96 -2.53 10.98
N LEU A 319 14.77 -3.45 11.52
CA LEU A 319 15.39 -4.52 10.73
C LEU A 319 14.35 -5.40 10.03
N GLY A 320 13.29 -5.79 10.74
CA GLY A 320 12.20 -6.57 10.15
C GLY A 320 11.41 -5.80 9.08
N ARG A 321 11.26 -4.48 9.24
CA ARG A 321 10.67 -3.61 8.21
C ARG A 321 11.56 -3.55 6.97
N LEU A 322 12.86 -3.30 7.15
CA LEU A 322 13.83 -3.20 6.07
C LEU A 322 14.03 -4.52 5.32
N ARG A 323 14.07 -5.65 6.04
CA ARG A 323 14.08 -6.99 5.44
C ARG A 323 12.84 -7.24 4.58
N GLU A 324 11.65 -6.88 5.07
CA GLU A 324 10.44 -7.03 4.28
C GLU A 324 10.48 -6.16 3.02
N ILE A 325 10.99 -4.92 3.09
CA ILE A 325 11.19 -4.07 1.91
C ILE A 325 12.15 -4.74 0.91
N ALA A 326 13.28 -5.25 1.41
CA ALA A 326 14.31 -5.92 0.64
C ALA A 326 13.77 -7.10 -0.17
N PHE A 327 13.18 -8.05 0.57
CA PHE A 327 12.89 -9.37 0.05
C PHE A 327 11.62 -9.34 -0.79
N ARG A 328 10.64 -8.52 -0.41
CA ARG A 328 9.43 -8.31 -1.20
C ARG A 328 9.73 -7.68 -2.57
N ALA A 329 10.75 -6.83 -2.68
CA ALA A 329 11.17 -6.27 -3.97
C ALA A 329 11.71 -7.34 -4.94
N VAL A 330 12.25 -8.45 -4.42
CA VAL A 330 12.75 -9.59 -5.21
C VAL A 330 11.80 -10.80 -5.23
N GLY A 331 10.62 -10.68 -4.63
CA GLY A 331 9.60 -11.74 -4.56
C GLY A 331 9.78 -12.77 -3.45
N GLU A 332 10.70 -12.53 -2.50
CA GLU A 332 11.06 -13.43 -1.39
C GLU A 332 10.57 -12.90 -0.03
N GLY A 333 9.72 -11.85 -0.03
CA GLY A 333 9.21 -11.23 1.20
C GLY A 333 8.29 -12.15 1.97
N SER A 334 8.23 -11.97 3.30
CA SER A 334 7.35 -12.75 4.16
C SER A 334 5.86 -12.46 3.92
N GLY A 335 5.56 -11.31 3.28
CA GLY A 335 4.20 -10.79 3.08
C GLY A 335 3.58 -10.23 4.36
N ARG A 336 4.33 -10.21 5.47
CA ARG A 336 3.91 -9.69 6.77
C ARG A 336 4.30 -8.23 6.93
N ARG A 337 3.85 -7.64 8.05
CA ARG A 337 4.15 -6.24 8.39
C ARG A 337 5.63 -5.98 8.70
N ARG A 338 6.30 -6.98 9.28
CA ARG A 338 7.75 -7.03 9.51
C ARG A 338 8.20 -8.47 9.29
N ASP A 339 9.34 -8.65 8.64
CA ASP A 339 9.99 -9.94 8.49
C ASP A 339 10.84 -10.23 9.74
N LEU A 340 10.17 -10.72 10.78
CA LEU A 340 10.79 -11.18 12.03
C LEU A 340 10.36 -12.61 12.33
N ASP A 341 11.28 -13.37 12.91
CA ASP A 341 11.09 -14.74 13.35
C ASP A 341 11.60 -14.95 14.79
N SER A 342 11.40 -16.14 15.34
CA SER A 342 11.82 -16.47 16.72
C SER A 342 13.35 -16.50 16.91
N TYR A 343 14.12 -16.57 15.83
CA TYR A 343 15.58 -16.61 15.91
C TYR A 343 16.16 -15.22 16.15
N ASP A 344 15.46 -14.16 15.74
CA ASP A 344 15.91 -12.77 15.93
C ASP A 344 16.15 -12.39 17.40
N ASP A 345 15.52 -13.11 18.34
CA ASP A 345 15.67 -12.90 19.78
C ASP A 345 17.01 -13.45 20.33
N ASP A 346 17.50 -14.55 19.76
CA ASP A 346 18.75 -15.20 20.22
C ASP A 346 19.98 -14.63 19.49
N TYR A 347 19.79 -14.31 18.21
CA TYR A 347 20.85 -13.99 17.27
C TYR A 347 21.44 -12.59 17.53
N TYR A 348 22.69 -12.44 17.09
CA TYR A 348 23.37 -11.17 17.01
C TYR A 348 23.00 -10.50 15.68
N HIS A 349 22.85 -9.19 15.73
CA HIS A 349 22.58 -8.34 14.58
C HIS A 349 23.70 -7.33 14.47
N LEU A 350 24.55 -7.47 13.46
CA LEU A 350 25.42 -6.38 13.02
C LEU A 350 24.55 -5.35 12.31
N VAL A 351 24.63 -4.09 12.73
CA VAL A 351 23.87 -3.00 12.15
C VAL A 351 24.84 -1.97 11.60
N LEU A 352 24.69 -1.65 10.33
CA LEU A 352 25.43 -0.58 9.66
C LEU A 352 24.58 0.68 9.63
N TRP A 353 25.05 1.70 10.34
CA TRP A 353 24.33 2.95 10.59
C TRP A 353 24.98 4.12 9.84
N ASP A 354 24.15 4.90 9.16
CA ASP A 354 24.52 6.15 8.52
C ASP A 354 24.15 7.33 9.44
N GLU A 355 25.16 8.04 9.93
CA GLU A 355 24.99 9.14 10.89
C GLU A 355 24.46 10.42 10.24
N GLU A 356 24.65 10.58 8.93
CA GLU A 356 24.20 11.76 8.18
C GLU A 356 22.71 11.62 7.82
N GLU A 357 22.33 10.46 7.28
CA GLU A 357 20.94 10.19 6.87
C GLU A 357 20.04 9.75 8.03
N LEU A 358 20.65 9.34 9.16
CA LEU A 358 19.98 8.76 10.33
C LEU A 358 19.18 7.51 9.97
N GLU A 359 19.79 6.61 9.21
CA GLU A 359 19.16 5.37 8.73
C GLU A 359 20.07 4.15 8.86
N ILE A 360 19.44 2.98 9.01
CA ILE A 360 20.12 1.69 8.87
C ILE A 360 20.25 1.39 7.38
N VAL A 361 21.48 1.29 6.89
CA VAL A 361 21.75 1.04 5.47
C VAL A 361 22.04 -0.42 5.16
N GLY A 362 22.34 -1.21 6.19
CA GLY A 362 22.62 -2.64 6.07
C GLY A 362 22.63 -3.31 7.43
N ALA A 363 22.41 -4.62 7.43
CA ALA A 363 22.51 -5.44 8.63
C ALA A 363 22.85 -6.88 8.29
N TYR A 364 23.38 -7.60 9.27
CA TYR A 364 23.62 -9.03 9.21
C TYR A 364 23.19 -9.72 10.48
N ARG A 365 22.48 -10.85 10.33
CA ARG A 365 22.09 -11.70 11.45
C ARG A 365 23.00 -12.93 11.52
N PHE A 366 23.53 -13.24 12.69
CA PHE A 366 24.41 -14.39 12.93
C PHE A 366 24.38 -14.89 14.37
N ILE A 367 24.86 -16.11 14.61
CA ILE A 367 24.96 -16.70 15.95
C ILE A 367 26.22 -17.59 16.03
N PRO A 368 26.93 -17.59 17.17
CA PRO A 368 27.90 -18.63 17.46
C PRO A 368 27.20 -20.00 17.58
N THR A 369 27.46 -20.89 16.63
CA THR A 369 26.71 -22.15 16.49
C THR A 369 26.91 -23.11 17.66
N ALA A 370 28.13 -23.20 18.21
CA ALA A 370 28.42 -24.14 19.31
C ALA A 370 27.60 -23.91 20.59
N PRO A 371 27.55 -22.70 21.18
CA PRO A 371 26.71 -22.45 22.36
C PRO A 371 25.21 -22.53 22.04
N GLN A 372 24.79 -22.15 20.82
CA GLN A 372 23.38 -22.25 20.42
C GLN A 372 22.93 -23.72 20.29
N LEU A 373 23.77 -24.58 19.72
CA LEU A 373 23.50 -26.03 19.66
C LEU A 373 23.46 -26.65 21.06
N ALA A 374 24.36 -26.23 21.96
CA ALA A 374 24.37 -26.73 23.33
C ALA A 374 23.11 -26.35 24.12
N SER A 375 22.52 -25.18 23.84
CA SER A 375 21.35 -24.66 24.57
C SER A 375 20.01 -25.06 23.96
N LYS A 376 19.85 -24.97 22.63
CA LYS A 376 18.56 -25.20 21.93
C LYS A 376 18.61 -26.33 20.89
N GLY A 377 19.74 -27.02 20.75
CA GLY A 377 19.92 -28.06 19.74
C GLY A 377 19.83 -27.53 18.31
N LEU A 378 19.64 -28.43 17.34
CA LEU A 378 19.53 -28.08 15.91
C LEU A 378 18.33 -27.18 15.60
N ALA A 379 17.25 -27.29 16.37
CA ALA A 379 16.06 -26.45 16.20
C ALA A 379 16.35 -24.95 16.45
N GLY A 380 17.38 -24.64 17.26
CA GLY A 380 17.84 -23.28 17.54
C GLY A 380 18.69 -22.65 16.44
N ILE A 381 18.97 -23.38 15.35
CA ILE A 381 19.74 -22.90 14.21
C ILE A 381 18.80 -22.63 13.04
N TYR A 382 18.67 -21.36 12.64
CA TYR A 382 17.80 -20.92 11.54
C TYR A 382 18.01 -21.71 10.24
N SER A 383 19.25 -21.99 9.85
CA SER A 383 19.51 -22.74 8.61
C SER A 383 18.97 -24.18 8.66
N ASN A 384 18.76 -24.76 9.85
CA ASN A 384 18.09 -26.06 10.00
C ASN A 384 16.60 -26.02 9.63
N SER A 385 15.95 -24.85 9.67
CA SER A 385 14.57 -24.71 9.20
C SER A 385 14.46 -24.58 7.67
N LEU A 386 15.59 -24.33 6.99
CA LEU A 386 15.65 -24.18 5.54
C LEU A 386 16.24 -25.41 4.84
N PHE A 387 17.19 -26.08 5.47
CA PHE A 387 17.94 -27.18 4.89
C PHE A 387 17.90 -28.41 5.78
N HIS A 388 17.84 -29.59 5.14
CA HIS A 388 18.07 -30.86 5.83
C HIS A 388 19.57 -31.14 5.86
N TYR A 389 20.15 -31.16 7.06
CA TYR A 389 21.54 -31.58 7.24
C TYR A 389 21.64 -33.09 7.09
N ASP A 390 22.43 -33.55 6.11
CA ASP A 390 22.74 -34.96 5.95
C ASP A 390 23.71 -35.44 7.04
N ARG A 391 23.88 -36.76 7.19
CA ARG A 391 24.71 -37.37 8.26
C ARG A 391 26.16 -36.89 8.29
N ASP A 392 26.69 -36.38 7.19
CA ASP A 392 28.06 -35.83 7.10
C ASP A 392 28.17 -34.38 7.62
N MET A 393 27.06 -33.64 7.66
CA MET A 393 26.94 -32.30 8.27
C MET A 393 26.63 -32.41 9.76
N THR A 394 27.49 -33.13 10.50
CA THR A 394 27.31 -33.33 11.95
C THR A 394 27.41 -32.02 12.75
N PRO A 395 26.84 -31.95 13.98
CA PRO A 395 27.07 -30.85 14.92
C PRO A 395 28.57 -30.53 15.13
N ARG A 396 29.46 -31.51 14.88
CA ARG A 396 30.93 -31.36 14.94
C ARG A 396 31.51 -30.52 13.78
N SER A 397 30.92 -30.54 12.59
CA SER A 397 31.30 -29.65 11.48
C SER A 397 30.72 -28.25 11.65
N LEU A 398 29.50 -28.15 12.20
CA LEU A 398 28.84 -26.91 12.62
C LEU A 398 29.57 -26.21 13.80
N ASN A 399 30.13 -27.00 14.74
CA ASN A 399 30.88 -26.51 15.91
C ASN A 399 32.26 -25.92 15.59
N ARG A 400 32.80 -26.10 14.38
CA ARG A 400 34.14 -25.62 14.00
C ARG A 400 34.21 -24.10 13.71
N GLY A 401 33.34 -23.31 14.33
CA GLY A 401 33.37 -21.84 14.27
C GLY A 401 32.63 -21.24 13.07
N LEU A 402 31.61 -21.94 12.56
CA LEU A 402 30.72 -21.39 11.53
C LEU A 402 29.73 -20.43 12.17
N SER A 403 29.89 -19.13 11.93
CA SER A 403 28.82 -18.16 12.09
C SER A 403 28.04 -18.11 10.78
N TRP A 404 26.75 -18.47 10.83
CA TRP A 404 25.88 -18.40 9.66
C TRP A 404 25.33 -17.00 9.53
N VAL A 405 25.59 -16.39 8.37
CA VAL A 405 25.11 -15.05 8.04
C VAL A 405 23.85 -15.21 7.20
N VAL A 406 22.73 -14.71 7.70
CA VAL A 406 21.49 -14.66 6.94
C VAL A 406 20.97 -13.23 6.92
N ALA A 407 20.53 -12.83 5.72
CA ALA A 407 19.93 -11.56 5.35
C ALA A 407 20.92 -10.40 5.22
N LEU A 408 21.07 -9.96 3.97
CA LEU A 408 21.49 -8.62 3.61
C LEU A 408 20.30 -7.93 2.95
N PHE A 409 19.98 -6.74 3.45
CA PHE A 409 19.39 -5.74 2.60
C PHE A 409 20.43 -4.67 2.39
N ASN A 410 20.79 -4.43 1.12
CA ASN A 410 21.54 -3.24 0.74
C ASN A 410 20.56 -2.35 -0.02
N ARG A 411 20.48 -1.05 0.34
CA ARG A 411 19.97 -0.07 -0.62
C ARG A 411 20.93 -0.04 -1.83
N PRO A 412 20.49 0.32 -3.05
CA PRO A 412 21.30 0.19 -4.26
C PRO A 412 22.39 1.28 -4.35
N ILE A 413 23.30 1.32 -3.37
CA ILE A 413 24.49 2.15 -3.34
C ILE A 413 25.66 1.21 -3.01
N GLY A 414 26.34 0.69 -4.05
CA GLY A 414 27.62 -0.01 -3.93
C GLY A 414 27.57 -1.44 -3.37
N GLY A 415 27.46 -2.43 -4.24
CA GLY A 415 27.28 -3.85 -3.89
C GLY A 415 28.48 -4.63 -3.34
N SER A 416 29.65 -4.00 -3.14
CA SER A 416 30.90 -4.71 -2.77
C SER A 416 31.53 -4.30 -1.43
N ALA A 417 31.27 -3.09 -0.92
CA ALA A 417 31.98 -2.55 0.24
C ALA A 417 31.51 -3.12 1.59
N VAL A 418 30.20 -3.38 1.75
CA VAL A 418 29.60 -3.84 3.01
C VAL A 418 30.11 -5.25 3.41
N TRP A 419 30.30 -6.12 2.41
CA TRP A 419 30.72 -7.51 2.59
C TRP A 419 32.13 -7.64 3.19
N ILE A 420 33.08 -6.89 2.63
CA ILE A 420 34.50 -6.94 3.04
C ILE A 420 34.65 -6.31 4.43
N THR A 421 33.92 -5.23 4.70
CA THR A 421 34.09 -4.44 5.91
C THR A 421 33.43 -5.09 7.14
N CYS A 422 32.30 -5.79 6.98
CA CYS A 422 31.68 -6.51 8.12
C CYS A 422 32.44 -7.80 8.45
N GLY A 423 33.01 -8.49 7.46
CA GLY A 423 33.85 -9.67 7.68
C GLY A 423 35.15 -9.34 8.43
N SER A 424 35.80 -8.22 8.11
CA SER A 424 36.99 -7.75 8.83
C SER A 424 36.68 -7.21 10.23
N ALA A 425 35.51 -6.60 10.44
CA ALA A 425 35.07 -6.13 11.76
C ALA A 425 34.74 -7.28 12.74
N LEU A 426 34.26 -8.43 12.24
CA LEU A 426 33.94 -9.61 13.06
C LEU A 426 35.18 -10.35 13.61
N ALA A 427 36.28 -10.33 12.86
CA ALA A 427 37.52 -11.04 13.21
C ALA A 427 38.15 -10.63 14.55
N PRO A 428 38.28 -9.33 14.91
CA PRO A 428 38.84 -8.93 16.20
C PRO A 428 37.90 -9.17 17.40
N ILE A 429 36.58 -9.24 17.19
CA ILE A 429 35.58 -9.41 18.27
C ILE A 429 35.39 -10.88 18.63
N TRP A 430 35.49 -11.78 17.64
CA TRP A 430 35.49 -13.21 17.86
C TRP A 430 36.66 -13.88 17.14
N PRO A 431 37.84 -13.95 17.79
CA PRO A 431 39.04 -14.58 17.20
C PRO A 431 38.89 -16.08 16.88
N ASN A 432 37.79 -16.70 17.33
CA ASN A 432 37.46 -18.10 17.09
C ASN A 432 36.56 -18.34 15.84
N ILE A 433 36.16 -17.29 15.11
CA ILE A 433 35.41 -17.45 13.85
C ILE A 433 36.38 -17.91 12.76
N ARG A 434 36.24 -19.18 12.34
CA ARG A 434 37.12 -19.80 11.33
C ARG A 434 36.52 -19.81 9.92
N SER A 435 35.21 -19.61 9.79
CA SER A 435 34.50 -19.62 8.51
C SER A 435 33.14 -18.93 8.59
N ILE A 436 32.78 -18.19 7.54
CA ILE A 436 31.45 -17.59 7.38
C ILE A 436 30.75 -18.31 6.22
N ALA A 437 29.58 -18.88 6.50
CA ALA A 437 28.74 -19.48 5.46
C ALA A 437 27.51 -18.60 5.25
N ILE A 438 27.29 -18.21 3.99
CA ILE A 438 26.17 -17.37 3.57
C ILE A 438 25.16 -18.27 2.86
N CYS A 439 23.91 -18.27 3.34
CA CYS A 439 22.82 -19.00 2.69
C CYS A 439 21.87 -18.03 1.99
N SER A 440 21.68 -18.23 0.68
CA SER A 440 20.62 -17.57 -0.10
C SER A 440 19.59 -18.62 -0.52
N ALA A 441 18.30 -18.32 -0.35
CA ALA A 441 17.21 -19.20 -0.77
C ALA A 441 17.22 -19.49 -2.29
N ARG A 442 17.85 -18.61 -3.10
CA ARG A 442 17.95 -18.75 -4.56
C ARG A 442 19.17 -19.53 -5.05
N TYR A 443 20.18 -19.69 -4.20
CA TYR A 443 21.44 -20.36 -4.54
C TYR A 443 21.84 -21.30 -3.39
N PRO A 444 21.34 -22.55 -3.38
CA PRO A 444 21.54 -23.45 -2.25
C PRO A 444 23.00 -23.87 -2.00
N PHE A 445 23.97 -23.50 -2.87
CA PHE A 445 25.34 -24.04 -2.77
C PHE A 445 26.49 -23.15 -3.28
N GLN A 446 26.32 -21.82 -3.42
CA GLN A 446 27.40 -20.98 -3.97
C GLN A 446 27.65 -19.70 -3.17
N ALA A 447 28.24 -19.85 -1.98
CA ALA A 447 29.24 -18.92 -1.44
C ALA A 447 29.69 -19.39 -0.04
N VAL A 448 30.62 -20.36 0.01
CA VAL A 448 31.51 -20.45 1.16
C VAL A 448 32.58 -19.38 0.94
N CYS A 449 32.38 -18.19 1.50
CA CYS A 449 33.50 -17.26 1.67
C CYS A 449 34.42 -17.86 2.73
N ARG A 450 35.44 -18.62 2.29
CA ARG A 450 36.63 -18.79 3.12
C ARG A 450 37.21 -17.39 3.28
N LEU A 451 37.07 -16.81 4.47
CA LEU A 451 37.95 -15.72 4.90
C LEU A 451 39.37 -16.23 4.62
N PRO A 452 40.18 -15.53 3.81
CA PRO A 452 41.57 -15.92 3.67
C PRO A 452 42.18 -15.80 5.06
N LEU A 453 42.59 -16.95 5.60
CA LEU A 453 43.52 -17.06 6.71
C LEU A 453 44.84 -16.42 6.26
N ALA A 454 44.89 -15.10 6.30
CA ALA A 454 46.09 -14.32 6.11
C ALA A 454 45.87 -13.01 6.85
N ILE A 455 46.05 -13.06 8.17
CA ILE A 455 46.78 -12.10 9.00
C ILE A 455 47.01 -12.84 10.33
N CYS A 456 48.23 -13.35 10.50
CA CYS A 456 48.82 -13.56 11.82
C CYS A 456 49.20 -12.19 12.40
#